data_AF-A0A0M6X0U7-F1
#
_entry.id   AF-A0A0M6X0U7-F1
#
_cell.length_a   1.000
_cell.length_b   1.000
_cell.length_c   1.000
_cell.angle_alpha   90.00
_cell.angle_beta   90.00
_cell.angle_gamma   90.00
#
_symmetry.space_group_name_H-M   'P 1'
#
loop_
_entity.id
_entity.type
_entity.pdbx_description
1 polymer ?
#
loop_
_entity_poly.entity_id
_entity_poly.type
_entity_poly.pdbx_seq_one_letter_code
_entity_poly.pdbx_strand_id
1 'polypeptide(L)'
;MVTFGFTLLVTDVAIMIMTYYSVIGGWITEYLAVYLAGQGVYAAEEGYFTSFITSEVYPIIFMLLFLAITAFIVYSGVEKGIERFARIVMPGLLIMIVGIAVYSLTLHFKDGNGSIRTGI
;
A
#
# COMPACT_ATOMS: atom_id res chain seq x y z
N MET A 1 -14.88 -20.71 29.90
CA MET A 1 -14.45 -19.37 30.34
C MET A 1 -13.12 -18.96 29.71
N VAL A 2 -12.09 -19.82 29.70
CA VAL A 2 -10.78 -19.55 29.06
C VAL A 2 -10.87 -19.26 27.55
N THR A 3 -11.71 -20.00 26.81
CA THR A 3 -11.93 -19.80 25.36
C THR A 3 -12.55 -18.45 25.02
N PHE A 4 -13.43 -17.93 25.87
CA PHE A 4 -14.09 -16.63 25.66
C PHE A 4 -13.09 -15.47 25.83
N GLY A 5 -12.20 -15.55 26.83
CA GLY A 5 -11.13 -14.58 27.02
C GLY A 5 -10.13 -14.55 25.86
N PHE A 6 -9.77 -15.72 25.33
CA PHE A 6 -8.87 -15.80 24.17
C PHE A 6 -9.47 -15.19 22.89
N THR A 7 -10.75 -15.44 22.61
CA THR A 7 -11.42 -14.86 21.43
C THR A 7 -11.48 -13.33 21.50
N LEU A 8 -11.77 -12.76 22.68
CA LEU A 8 -11.79 -11.30 22.86
C LEU A 8 -10.43 -10.66 22.61
N LEU A 9 -9.36 -11.27 23.15
CA LEU A 9 -8.00 -10.78 22.92
C LEU A 9 -7.64 -10.78 21.44
N VAL A 10 -8.00 -11.83 20.69
CA VAL A 10 -7.72 -11.90 19.25
C VAL A 10 -8.50 -10.85 18.46
N THR A 11 -9.76 -10.61 18.80
CA THR A 11 -10.56 -9.58 18.13
C THR A 11 -10.06 -8.17 18.44
N ASP A 12 -9.65 -7.90 19.67
CA ASP A 12 -9.12 -6.59 20.07
C ASP A 12 -7.81 -6.28 19.33
N VAL A 13 -6.91 -7.27 19.26
CA VAL A 13 -5.66 -7.14 18.49
C VAL A 13 -5.96 -6.89 17.01
N ALA A 14 -6.93 -7.59 16.42
CA ALA A 14 -7.33 -7.37 15.04
C ALA A 14 -7.86 -5.95 14.78
N ILE A 15 -8.66 -5.38 15.71
CA ILE A 15 -9.17 -4.00 15.62
C ILE A 15 -8.03 -2.99 15.71
N MET A 16 -7.08 -3.20 16.63
CA MET A 16 -5.90 -2.33 16.76
C MET A 16 -5.05 -2.35 15.49
N ILE A 17 -4.84 -3.55 14.92
CA ILE A 17 -4.09 -3.73 13.68
C ILE A 17 -4.79 -3.03 12.51
N MET A 18 -6.11 -3.23 12.38
CA MET A 18 -6.90 -2.60 11.33
C MET A 18 -6.76 -1.07 11.34
N THR A 19 -6.77 -0.46 12.53
CA THR A 19 -6.74 1.01 12.66
C THR A 19 -5.48 1.61 12.03
N TYR A 20 -4.29 1.11 12.38
CA TYR A 20 -3.06 1.65 11.79
C TYR A 20 -2.87 1.21 10.33
N TYR A 21 -3.28 -0.02 9.96
CA TYR A 21 -3.17 -0.47 8.57
C TYR A 21 -4.08 0.31 7.63
N SER A 22 -5.22 0.81 8.11
CA SER A 22 -6.09 1.68 7.30
C SER A 22 -5.40 2.99 6.90
N VAL A 23 -4.56 3.54 7.78
CA VAL A 23 -3.76 4.75 7.48
C VAL A 23 -2.72 4.46 6.41
N ILE A 24 -1.95 3.38 6.56
CA ILE A 24 -0.94 2.95 5.57
C ILE A 24 -1.62 2.64 4.23
N GLY A 25 -2.77 1.97 4.24
CA GLY A 25 -3.58 1.72 3.06
C GLY A 25 -4.06 2.99 2.38
N GLY A 26 -4.39 4.03 3.16
CA GLY A 26 -4.66 5.37 2.67
C GLY A 26 -3.48 5.97 1.90
N TRP A 27 -2.25 5.84 2.40
CA TRP A 27 -1.06 6.31 1.70
C TRP A 27 -0.89 5.62 0.35
N ILE A 28 -1.05 4.30 0.31
CA ILE A 28 -0.95 3.53 -0.95
C ILE A 28 -2.03 4.00 -1.95
N THR A 29 -3.24 4.26 -1.46
CA THR A 29 -4.36 4.68 -2.30
C THR A 29 -4.17 6.07 -2.87
N GLU A 30 -3.54 6.96 -2.10
CA GLU A 30 -3.15 8.30 -2.56
C GLU A 30 -2.13 8.24 -3.69
N TYR A 31 -1.02 7.51 -3.48
CA TYR A 31 -0.01 7.32 -4.50
C TYR A 31 -0.61 6.70 -5.76
N LEU A 32 -1.47 5.68 -5.61
CA LEU A 32 -2.19 5.09 -6.74
C LEU A 32 -3.00 6.14 -7.51
N ALA A 33 -3.75 7.00 -6.82
CA ALA A 33 -4.54 8.06 -7.45
C ALA A 33 -3.67 9.07 -8.21
N VAL A 34 -2.54 9.47 -7.64
CA VAL A 34 -1.59 10.42 -8.26
C VAL A 34 -0.93 9.83 -9.50
N TYR A 35 -0.52 8.56 -9.45
CA TYR A 35 0.01 7.86 -10.62
C TYR A 35 -1.04 7.68 -11.71
N LEU A 36 -2.31 7.38 -11.35
CA LEU A 36 -3.41 7.30 -12.31
C LEU A 36 -3.76 8.67 -12.93
N ALA A 37 -3.58 9.76 -12.20
CA ALA A 37 -3.75 11.13 -12.69
C ALA A 37 -2.60 11.61 -13.59
N GLY A 38 -1.58 10.79 -13.84
CA GLY A 38 -0.42 11.15 -14.65
C GLY A 38 0.57 12.08 -13.95
N GLN A 39 0.42 12.28 -12.63
CA GLN A 39 1.25 13.17 -11.81
C GLN A 39 2.36 12.42 -11.05
N GLY A 40 2.71 11.21 -11.50
CA GLY A 40 3.70 10.35 -10.84
C GLY A 40 5.10 10.95 -10.71
N VAL A 41 5.45 11.95 -11.53
CA VAL A 41 6.71 12.69 -11.40
C VAL A 41 6.74 13.53 -10.12
N TYR A 42 5.61 14.18 -9.78
CA TYR A 42 5.49 14.96 -8.54
C TYR A 42 5.49 14.06 -7.31
N ALA A 43 4.87 12.88 -7.39
CA ALA A 43 4.91 11.88 -6.31
C ALA A 43 6.32 11.34 -6.02
N ALA A 44 7.23 11.45 -6.99
CA ALA A 44 8.62 11.03 -6.88
C ALA A 44 9.54 12.12 -6.34
N GLU A 45 9.05 13.35 -6.12
CA GLU A 45 9.84 14.45 -5.58
C GLU A 45 10.19 14.23 -4.10
N GLU A 46 11.37 14.71 -3.71
CA GLU A 46 11.81 14.67 -2.32
C GLU A 46 10.87 15.51 -1.45
N GLY A 47 10.41 14.93 -0.34
CA GLY A 47 9.53 15.62 0.61
C GLY A 47 8.03 15.53 0.29
N TYR A 48 7.62 14.97 -0.85
CA TYR A 48 6.21 14.73 -1.18
C TYR A 48 5.52 13.85 -0.12
N PHE A 49 6.16 12.73 0.23
CA PHE A 49 5.62 11.83 1.26
C PHE A 49 5.44 12.55 2.61
N THR A 50 6.45 13.31 3.05
CA THR A 50 6.42 14.02 4.33
C THR A 50 5.35 15.09 4.34
N SER A 51 5.22 15.88 3.27
CA SER A 51 4.18 16.91 3.17
C SER A 51 2.77 16.32 3.16
N PHE A 52 2.60 15.14 2.53
CA PHE A 52 1.35 14.39 2.57
C PHE A 52 1.02 13.91 3.98
N ILE A 53 1.88 13.16 4.66
CA ILE A 53 1.56 12.57 5.97
C ILE A 53 1.42 13.62 7.09
N THR A 54 2.05 14.79 6.94
CA THR A 54 1.95 15.90 7.90
C THR A 54 0.78 16.83 7.60
N SER A 55 0.08 16.64 6.48
CA SER A 55 -1.14 17.38 6.18
C SER A 55 -2.27 17.01 7.15
N GLU A 56 -3.04 18.00 7.59
CA GLU A 56 -4.10 17.81 8.57
C GLU A 56 -5.28 16.98 8.04
N VAL A 57 -5.54 17.04 6.73
CA VAL A 57 -6.80 16.54 6.15
C VAL A 57 -6.57 15.44 5.12
N TYR A 58 -5.54 15.55 4.29
CA TYR A 58 -5.34 14.65 3.15
C TYR A 58 -5.17 13.17 3.56
N PRO A 59 -4.31 12.81 4.53
CA PRO A 59 -4.19 11.43 5.00
C PRO A 59 -5.50 10.83 5.50
N ILE A 60 -6.33 11.64 6.17
CA ILE A 60 -7.61 11.20 6.73
C ILE A 60 -8.61 10.89 5.61
N ILE A 61 -8.69 11.74 4.58
CA ILE A 61 -9.58 11.51 3.43
C ILE A 61 -9.21 10.20 2.73
N PHE A 62 -7.93 9.98 2.45
CA PHE A 62 -7.49 8.77 1.76
C PHE A 62 -7.59 7.52 2.63
N MET A 63 -7.40 7.62 3.95
CA MET A 63 -7.70 6.54 4.90
C MET A 63 -9.18 6.15 4.85
N LEU A 64 -10.09 7.12 4.91
CA LEU A 64 -11.53 6.86 4.83
C LEU A 64 -11.94 6.25 3.49
N LEU A 65 -11.34 6.73 2.39
CA LEU A 65 -11.56 6.19 1.06
C LEU A 65 -11.08 4.74 0.94
N PHE A 66 -9.88 4.43 1.45
CA PHE A 66 -9.36 3.06 1.53
C PHE A 66 -10.26 2.14 2.36
N LEU A 67 -10.73 2.63 3.51
CA LEU A 67 -11.64 1.89 4.37
C LEU A 67 -12.99 1.64 3.69
N ALA A 68 -13.54 2.62 2.97
CA ALA A 68 -14.78 2.47 2.22
C ALA A 68 -14.65 1.41 1.11
N ILE A 69 -13.54 1.40 0.37
CA ILE A 69 -13.26 0.38 -0.65
C ILE A 69 -13.15 -1.00 -0.01
N THR A 70 -12.40 -1.11 1.09
CA THR A 70 -12.22 -2.39 1.80
C THR A 70 -13.55 -2.89 2.38
N ALA A 71 -14.35 -2.01 2.97
CA ALA A 71 -15.68 -2.33 3.48
C ALA A 71 -16.61 -2.82 2.37
N PHE A 72 -16.56 -2.20 1.18
CA PHE A 72 -17.34 -2.64 0.02
C PHE A 72 -16.95 -4.05 -0.46
N ILE A 73 -15.65 -4.37 -0.48
CA ILE A 73 -15.15 -5.71 -0.84
C ILE A 73 -15.62 -6.74 0.18
N VAL A 74 -15.53 -6.42 1.48
CA VAL A 74 -15.99 -7.31 2.55
C VAL A 74 -17.51 -7.51 2.51
N TYR A 75 -18.28 -6.45 2.24
CA TYR A 75 -19.73 -6.50 2.11
C TYR A 75 -20.19 -7.40 0.95
N SER A 76 -19.37 -7.52 -0.09
CA SER A 76 -19.60 -8.44 -1.23
C SER A 76 -19.43 -9.93 -0.86
N GLY A 77 -19.02 -10.23 0.38
CA GLY A 77 -18.86 -11.59 0.91
C GLY A 77 -17.51 -12.25 0.58
N VAL A 78 -17.29 -13.42 1.18
CA VAL A 78 -15.99 -14.13 1.10
C VAL A 78 -15.70 -14.62 -0.31
N GLU A 79 -16.60 -15.39 -0.91
CA GLU A 79 -16.38 -16.05 -2.21
C GLU A 79 -16.36 -15.04 -3.38
N LYS A 80 -17.30 -14.09 -3.39
CA LYS A 80 -17.46 -13.12 -4.50
C LYS A 80 -16.58 -11.88 -4.37
N GLY A 81 -16.23 -11.49 -3.15
CA GLY A 81 -15.39 -10.32 -2.86
C GLY A 81 -13.96 -10.71 -2.56
N ILE A 82 -13.72 -11.18 -1.33
CA ILE A 82 -12.39 -11.35 -0.75
C ILE A 82 -11.55 -12.35 -1.55
N GLU A 83 -12.07 -13.55 -1.79
CA GLU A 83 -11.30 -14.62 -2.43
C GLU A 83 -10.97 -14.30 -3.89
N ARG A 84 -11.96 -13.78 -4.64
CA ARG A 84 -11.77 -13.37 -6.04
C ARG A 84 -10.73 -12.25 -6.17
N PHE A 85 -10.81 -11.25 -5.30
CA PHE A 85 -9.87 -10.14 -5.31
C PHE A 85 -8.45 -10.63 -4.99
N ALA A 86 -8.29 -11.43 -3.93
CA ALA A 86 -7.00 -12.00 -3.53
C ALA A 86 -6.39 -12.88 -4.64
N ARG A 87 -7.20 -13.68 -5.33
CA ARG A 87 -6.75 -14.55 -6.44
C ARG A 87 -6.17 -13.76 -7.62
N ILE A 88 -6.58 -12.51 -7.82
CA ILE A 88 -6.06 -11.64 -8.88
C ILE A 88 -4.87 -10.83 -8.38
N VAL A 89 -4.98 -10.24 -7.18
CA VAL A 89 -3.95 -9.33 -6.64
C VAL A 89 -2.66 -10.07 -6.29
N MET A 90 -2.73 -11.26 -5.69
CA MET A 90 -1.52 -12.01 -5.30
C MET A 90 -0.59 -12.33 -6.48
N PRO A 91 -1.05 -12.97 -7.58
CA PRO A 91 -0.17 -13.24 -8.72
C PRO A 91 0.30 -11.95 -9.39
N GLY A 92 -0.53 -10.91 -9.46
CA GLY A 92 -0.15 -9.61 -10.02
C GLY A 92 0.99 -8.95 -9.23
N LEU A 93 0.92 -8.98 -7.90
CA LEU A 93 1.97 -8.47 -7.03
C LEU A 93 3.29 -9.21 -7.25
N LEU A 94 3.26 -10.54 -7.35
CA LEU A 94 4.46 -11.35 -7.57
C LEU A 94 5.14 -11.02 -8.90
N ILE A 95 4.35 -10.90 -9.97
CA ILE A 95 4.86 -10.51 -11.30
C ILE A 95 5.50 -9.12 -11.25
N MET A 96 4.84 -8.17 -10.58
CA MET A 96 5.35 -6.80 -10.44
C MET A 96 6.66 -6.76 -9.66
N ILE A 97 6.77 -7.49 -8.54
CA ILE A 97 8.00 -7.56 -7.74
C ILE A 97 9.16 -8.11 -8.58
N VAL A 98 8.94 -9.21 -9.30
CA VAL A 98 9.98 -9.79 -10.17
C VAL A 98 10.38 -8.81 -11.27
N GLY A 99 9.42 -8.14 -11.91
CA GLY A 99 9.69 -7.14 -12.94
C GLY A 99 10.53 -5.97 -12.42
N ILE A 100 10.17 -5.42 -11.26
CA ILE A 100 10.92 -4.33 -10.62
C ILE A 100 12.31 -4.81 -10.20
N ALA A 101 12.45 -6.03 -9.67
CA ALA A 101 13.74 -6.59 -9.27
C ALA A 101 14.70 -6.71 -10.47
N VAL A 102 14.21 -7.26 -11.59
CA VAL A 102 15.00 -7.34 -12.83
C VAL A 102 15.39 -5.96 -13.34
N TYR A 103 14.43 -5.03 -13.38
CA TYR A 103 14.70 -3.64 -13.79
C TYR A 103 15.75 -2.97 -12.89
N SER A 104 15.64 -3.15 -11.56
CA SER A 104 16.58 -2.60 -10.59
C SER A 104 18.00 -3.11 -10.77
N LEU A 105 18.19 -4.36 -11.22
CA LEU A 105 19.52 -4.91 -11.53
C LEU A 105 20.12 -4.27 -12.80
N THR A 106 19.27 -3.86 -13.75
CA THR A 106 19.70 -3.18 -14.98
C THR A 106 19.86 -1.67 -14.83
N LEU A 107 19.54 -1.12 -13.64
CA LEU A 107 19.64 0.31 -13.41
C LEU A 107 21.11 0.71 -13.30
N HIS A 108 21.53 1.64 -14.16
CA HIS A 108 22.89 2.18 -14.16
C HIS A 108 22.88 3.58 -13.54
N PHE A 109 23.55 3.75 -12.40
CA PHE A 109 23.77 5.05 -11.80
C PHE A 109 25.20 5.53 -12.10
N LYS A 110 25.35 6.69 -12.72
CA LYS A 110 26.64 7.38 -12.89
C LYS A 110 26.77 8.44 -11.81
N ASP A 111 27.70 8.23 -10.88
CA ASP A 111 28.04 9.23 -9.86
C ASP A 111 28.88 10.37 -10.48
N GLY A 112 28.84 11.55 -9.86
CA GLY A 112 29.58 12.75 -10.27
C GLY A 112 31.10 12.61 -10.27
N ASN A 113 31.63 11.53 -9.69
CA ASN A 113 33.05 11.16 -9.67
C ASN A 113 33.46 10.20 -10.82
N GLY A 114 32.57 9.94 -11.79
CA GLY A 114 32.84 9.08 -12.95
C GLY A 114 32.79 7.57 -12.67
N SER A 115 32.51 7.16 -11.44
CA SER A 115 32.29 5.76 -11.06
C SER A 115 30.86 5.34 -11.41
N ILE A 116 30.71 4.33 -12.26
CA ILE A 116 29.41 3.73 -12.58
C ILE A 116 29.11 2.68 -11.54
N ARG A 117 28.06 2.89 -10.75
CA ARG A 117 27.54 1.90 -9.81
C ARG A 117 26.33 1.28 -10.47
N THR A 118 26.49 0.05 -10.94
CA THR A 118 25.39 -0.75 -11.48
C THR A 118 24.83 -1.63 -10.36
N GLY A 119 23.58 -2.06 -10.48
CA GLY A 119 23.02 -3.12 -9.64
C GLY A 119 23.70 -4.49 -9.80
N ILE A 120 24.60 -4.64 -10.79
CA ILE A 120 25.46 -5.80 -11.05
C ILE A 120 26.94 -5.46 -10.91
#